data_AF-A0A2E0NA41-F1
#
_entry.id   AF-A0A2E0NA41-F1
#
_cell.length_a   1.000
_cell.length_b   1.000
_cell.length_c   1.000
_cell.angle_alpha   90.00
_cell.angle_beta   90.00
_cell.angle_gamma   90.00
#
_symmetry.space_group_name_H-M   'P 1'
#
loop_
_entity.id
_entity.type
_entity.pdbx_description
1 polymer ?
#
loop_
_entity_poly.entity_id
_entity_poly.type
_entity_poly.pdbx_seq_one_letter_code
_entity_poly.pdbx_strand_id
1 'polypeptide(L)'
;MSGLLDKAKEAEASKTVSTESPNISSEISEAVTSSSAEATTSVFSNMLSDGMGMKIGAAVVALLVLFVGYQVAMGFSFGTGSMTITDHSIEEDNDALKIQIRFGNPMFSSASKDVVQISVSYGDEEVYTTTSTPTSNLLNLEIPFSDFYQGNSRAMGSSGSDILYKINANQGDLKATEYNIEPASIMDRTITKGDGELIVMSTNSNTECNGVCHDGVSMRVSMGVQDAVNTDLISHIDSDYTINAHIIYEGSQVVFSYPQITVNGFLAQWSTSGQNLLSAAGSVEDSWLQLSGSDSGNFGIEYIARDDFYQDDGCYHLRFTLDMDSTYDVDDVGTLTFESPGYDLHWNANEGANDGDNYQPTGEC
;
A
#
# COMPACT_ATOMS: atom_id res chain seq x y z
N MET A 1 45.58 13.09 18.91
CA MET A 1 44.41 13.89 18.50
C MET A 1 43.19 13.07 18.83
N SER A 2 42.44 13.47 19.86
CA SER A 2 41.12 12.92 20.19
C SER A 2 40.09 13.38 19.16
N GLY A 3 39.05 12.57 18.95
CA GLY A 3 37.82 13.02 18.30
C GLY A 3 37.12 11.96 17.48
N LEU A 4 36.34 11.10 18.13
CA LEU A 4 34.96 10.76 17.76
C LEU A 4 34.39 9.71 18.74
N LEU A 5 35.25 8.86 19.31
CA LEU A 5 34.86 7.82 20.28
C LEU A 5 34.49 8.34 21.68
N ASP A 6 34.92 9.56 22.03
CA ASP A 6 34.61 10.18 23.34
C ASP A 6 33.20 10.80 23.40
N LYS A 7 32.45 10.89 22.30
CA LYS A 7 31.07 11.44 22.31
C LYS A 7 29.96 10.39 22.39
N ALA A 8 30.29 9.11 22.25
CA ALA A 8 29.31 8.03 22.45
C ALA A 8 29.26 7.56 23.92
N LYS A 9 30.30 7.81 24.71
CA LYS A 9 30.38 7.36 26.12
C LYS A 9 29.70 8.27 27.14
N GLU A 10 29.32 9.49 26.78
CA GLU A 10 28.59 10.39 27.70
C GLU A 10 27.06 10.35 27.53
N ALA A 11 26.53 9.64 26.53
CA ALA A 11 25.07 9.50 26.37
C ALA A 11 24.48 8.28 27.11
N GLU A 12 25.31 7.35 27.59
CA GLU A 12 24.86 6.14 28.30
C GLU A 12 24.82 6.29 29.84
N ALA A 13 25.19 7.45 30.39
CA ALA A 13 25.29 7.65 31.85
C ALA A 13 24.09 8.38 32.49
N SER A 14 22.98 8.59 31.78
CA SER A 14 21.76 9.14 32.40
C SER A 14 20.49 8.51 31.85
N LYS A 15 20.26 7.25 32.21
CA LYS A 15 18.92 6.66 32.18
C LYS A 15 18.78 5.61 33.27
N THR A 16 18.49 6.06 34.48
CA THR A 16 18.03 5.19 35.56
C THR A 16 16.61 4.74 35.23
N VAL A 17 16.47 3.50 34.74
CA VAL A 17 15.20 2.79 34.60
C VAL A 17 15.00 1.94 35.85
N SER A 18 13.98 2.26 36.63
CA SER A 18 13.42 1.37 37.66
C SER A 18 12.44 0.40 37.00
N THR A 19 12.80 -0.87 37.02
CA THR A 19 11.98 -2.04 36.68
C THR A 19 11.02 -2.38 37.82
N GLU A 20 9.74 -2.62 37.52
CA GLU A 20 8.92 -3.56 38.30
C GLU A 20 7.82 -4.18 37.40
N SER A 21 7.87 -5.51 37.27
CA SER A 21 6.90 -6.36 36.55
C SER A 21 5.65 -6.63 37.41
N PRO A 22 4.46 -6.78 36.80
CA PRO A 22 3.25 -7.16 37.53
C PRO A 22 3.19 -8.68 37.71
N ASN A 23 2.88 -9.12 38.94
CA ASN A 23 2.63 -10.51 39.28
C ASN A 23 1.13 -10.71 39.56
N ILE A 24 0.55 -11.78 39.01
CA ILE A 24 -0.86 -12.17 39.07
C ILE A 24 -1.04 -13.31 40.07
N SER A 25 -2.03 -13.19 40.97
CA SER A 25 -2.79 -14.30 41.60
C SER A 25 -3.92 -13.65 42.44
N SER A 26 -5.20 -13.80 42.13
CA SER A 26 -6.12 -14.95 42.24
C SER A 26 -7.17 -14.71 43.34
N GLU A 27 -8.43 -14.67 42.89
CA GLU A 27 -9.62 -15.28 43.48
C GLU A 27 -10.41 -14.69 44.69
N ILE A 28 -11.69 -14.41 44.35
CA ILE A 28 -12.98 -14.65 45.03
C ILE A 28 -13.39 -13.75 46.21
N SER A 29 -14.52 -13.05 46.04
CA SER A 29 -15.59 -12.97 47.06
C SER A 29 -16.96 -12.67 46.43
N GLU A 30 -17.99 -13.21 47.06
CA GLU A 30 -19.36 -13.42 46.58
C GLU A 30 -20.34 -12.23 46.78
N ALA A 31 -21.41 -12.28 45.96
CA ALA A 31 -22.83 -12.08 46.23
C ALA A 31 -23.41 -10.89 47.06
N VAL A 32 -24.22 -10.10 46.33
CA VAL A 32 -25.62 -9.67 46.56
C VAL A 32 -26.01 -9.02 47.91
N THR A 33 -26.43 -7.74 47.86
CA THR A 33 -27.74 -7.32 48.41
C THR A 33 -28.26 -6.01 47.81
N SER A 34 -29.53 -6.03 47.42
CA SER A 34 -30.38 -4.92 47.00
C SER A 34 -30.61 -3.88 48.10
N SER A 35 -30.67 -2.60 47.74
CA SER A 35 -31.55 -1.65 48.43
C SER A 35 -32.13 -0.63 47.46
N SER A 36 -33.45 -0.73 47.29
CA SER A 36 -34.33 0.32 46.83
C SER A 36 -34.37 1.44 47.89
N ALA A 37 -34.17 2.69 47.47
CA ALA A 37 -34.68 3.85 48.19
C ALA A 37 -34.68 5.07 47.26
N GLU A 38 -35.87 5.35 46.73
CA GLU A 38 -36.44 6.66 46.41
C GLU A 38 -35.48 7.86 46.54
N ALA A 39 -35.13 8.45 45.38
CA ALA A 39 -34.59 9.80 45.34
C ALA A 39 -35.69 10.77 45.81
N THR A 40 -35.66 11.02 47.11
CA THR A 40 -36.53 11.94 47.83
C THR A 40 -36.36 13.36 47.28
N THR A 41 -37.43 13.80 46.64
CA THR A 41 -38.05 15.13 46.66
C THR A 41 -37.51 16.06 47.76
N SER A 42 -36.30 16.63 47.61
CA SER A 42 -35.75 17.54 48.63
C SER A 42 -35.20 18.86 48.09
N VAL A 43 -35.15 19.07 46.77
CA VAL A 43 -34.75 20.38 46.20
C VAL A 43 -35.95 21.24 45.78
N PHE A 44 -37.15 20.68 45.70
CA PHE A 44 -38.35 21.38 45.20
C PHE A 44 -39.21 22.10 46.24
N SER A 45 -38.95 21.96 47.55
CA SER A 45 -39.93 22.41 48.56
C SER A 45 -39.70 23.81 49.17
N ASN A 46 -38.63 24.53 48.86
CA ASN A 46 -38.28 25.77 49.59
C ASN A 46 -38.14 27.03 48.73
N MET A 47 -38.79 27.10 47.58
CA MET A 47 -38.91 28.36 46.84
C MET A 47 -40.35 28.60 46.40
N LEU A 48 -41.22 28.89 47.37
CA LEU A 48 -42.50 29.56 47.15
C LEU A 48 -42.57 30.76 48.11
N SER A 49 -41.83 31.81 47.77
CA SER A 49 -42.04 33.15 48.29
C SER A 49 -41.65 34.19 47.24
N ASP A 50 -42.38 35.29 47.23
CA ASP A 50 -42.49 36.27 46.14
C ASP A 50 -41.15 36.67 45.48
N GLY A 51 -41.13 36.60 44.15
CA GLY A 51 -39.96 36.88 43.29
C GLY A 51 -39.60 35.77 42.28
N MET A 52 -40.47 34.76 42.15
CA MET A 52 -40.19 33.47 41.48
C MET A 52 -40.05 33.52 39.95
N GLY A 53 -40.68 34.49 39.26
CA GLY A 53 -40.69 34.53 37.79
C GLY A 53 -39.31 34.78 37.18
N MET A 54 -38.52 35.69 37.76
CA MET A 54 -37.17 36.02 37.28
C MET A 54 -36.15 34.92 37.59
N LYS A 55 -36.27 34.25 38.74
CA LYS A 55 -35.31 33.21 39.15
C LYS A 55 -35.54 31.88 38.43
N ILE A 56 -36.80 31.51 38.17
CA ILE A 56 -37.14 30.37 37.30
C ILE A 56 -36.74 30.67 35.86
N GLY A 57 -37.00 31.88 35.34
CA GLY A 57 -36.58 32.29 34.00
C GLY A 57 -35.06 32.21 33.81
N ALA A 58 -34.29 32.70 34.78
CA ALA A 58 -32.82 32.63 34.74
C ALA A 58 -32.28 31.19 34.81
N ALA A 59 -32.88 30.34 35.65
CA ALA A 59 -32.47 28.94 35.77
C ALA A 59 -32.76 28.14 34.49
N VAL A 60 -33.91 28.37 33.85
CA VAL A 60 -34.27 27.73 32.57
C VAL A 60 -33.34 28.19 31.46
N VAL A 61 -33.02 29.49 31.37
CA VAL A 61 -32.10 30.02 30.37
C VAL A 61 -30.69 29.46 30.56
N ALA A 62 -30.19 29.37 31.80
CA ALA A 62 -28.87 28.80 32.08
C ALA A 62 -28.79 27.31 31.70
N LEU A 63 -29.83 26.52 31.99
CA LEU A 63 -29.93 25.13 31.55
C LEU A 63 -29.97 25.02 30.03
N LEU A 64 -30.68 25.92 29.34
CA LEU A 64 -30.78 25.92 27.89
C LEU A 64 -29.44 26.29 27.23
N VAL A 65 -28.69 27.24 27.80
CA VAL A 65 -27.34 27.60 27.35
C VAL A 65 -26.35 26.45 27.60
N LEU A 66 -26.39 25.80 28.77
CA LEU A 66 -25.55 24.63 29.05
C LEU A 66 -25.91 23.46 28.14
N PHE A 67 -27.19 23.25 27.87
CA PHE A 67 -27.66 22.23 26.94
C PHE A 67 -27.17 22.52 25.52
N VAL A 68 -27.29 23.75 25.02
CA VAL A 68 -26.75 24.16 23.71
C VAL A 68 -25.24 24.00 23.67
N GLY A 69 -24.52 24.40 24.73
CA GLY A 69 -23.06 24.22 24.83
C GLY A 69 -22.64 22.75 24.79
N TYR A 70 -23.38 21.88 25.49
CA TYR A 70 -23.17 20.43 25.46
C TYR A 70 -23.48 19.83 24.07
N GLN A 71 -24.51 20.31 23.39
CA GLN A 71 -24.86 19.86 22.02
C GLN A 71 -23.76 20.18 21.00
N VAL A 72 -23.21 21.40 21.06
CA VAL A 72 -22.11 21.82 20.18
C VAL A 72 -20.88 20.92 20.39
N ALA A 73 -20.56 20.56 21.63
CA ALA A 73 -19.43 19.68 21.95
C ALA A 73 -19.60 18.24 21.42
N MET A 74 -20.84 17.77 21.27
CA MET A 74 -21.18 16.41 20.81
C MET A 74 -21.45 16.34 19.28
N GLY A 75 -21.32 17.46 18.56
CA GLY A 75 -21.54 17.52 17.11
C GLY A 75 -23.01 17.57 16.69
N PHE A 76 -23.94 17.91 17.60
CA PHE A 76 -25.34 18.11 17.25
C PHE A 76 -25.55 19.49 16.62
N SER A 77 -26.07 19.50 15.39
CA SER A 77 -26.46 20.72 14.66
C SER A 77 -27.91 21.10 14.97
N PHE A 78 -28.15 22.40 15.19
CA PHE A 78 -29.49 22.99 15.25
C PHE A 78 -30.04 23.43 13.87
N GLY A 79 -29.43 22.95 12.77
CA GLY A 79 -29.80 23.28 11.39
C GLY A 79 -30.28 22.07 10.56
N THR A 80 -30.32 22.25 9.24
CA THR A 80 -30.44 21.15 8.26
C THR A 80 -29.31 20.14 8.49
N GLY A 81 -29.56 18.85 8.28
CA GLY A 81 -28.56 17.79 8.51
C GLY A 81 -27.24 18.04 7.76
N SER A 82 -26.18 17.35 8.14
CA SER A 82 -24.88 17.40 7.45
C SER A 82 -24.56 16.05 6.81
N MET A 83 -23.79 16.08 5.73
CA MET A 83 -23.27 14.89 5.08
C MET A 83 -21.78 15.07 4.84
N THR A 84 -20.98 14.05 5.13
CA THR A 84 -19.52 14.11 4.99
C THR A 84 -19.00 12.74 4.61
N ILE A 85 -18.13 12.69 3.62
CA ILE A 85 -17.34 11.50 3.31
C ILE A 85 -16.19 11.46 4.32
N THR A 86 -16.14 10.43 5.14
CA THR A 86 -15.23 10.36 6.29
C THR A 86 -14.00 9.51 6.03
N ASP A 87 -14.10 8.54 5.13
CA ASP A 87 -13.04 7.58 4.88
C ASP A 87 -13.14 6.95 3.50
N HIS A 88 -12.00 6.50 2.99
CA HIS A 88 -11.90 5.61 1.85
C HIS A 88 -10.87 4.51 2.14
N SER A 89 -11.08 3.33 1.58
CA SER A 89 -10.09 2.25 1.59
C SER A 89 -10.23 1.42 0.32
N ILE A 90 -9.19 0.69 -0.04
CA ILE A 90 -9.28 -0.33 -1.08
C ILE A 90 -9.51 -1.69 -0.45
N GLU A 91 -10.40 -2.46 -1.06
CA GLU A 91 -10.54 -3.88 -0.85
C GLU A 91 -9.81 -4.60 -1.98
N GLU A 92 -8.61 -5.11 -1.69
CA GLU A 92 -7.75 -5.79 -2.67
C GLU A 92 -8.29 -7.20 -3.02
N ASP A 93 -9.09 -7.82 -2.14
CA ASP A 93 -9.66 -9.16 -2.39
C ASP A 93 -10.69 -9.18 -3.55
N ASN A 94 -11.29 -8.04 -3.87
CA ASN A 94 -12.33 -7.93 -4.90
C ASN A 94 -12.23 -6.69 -5.78
N ASP A 95 -11.06 -6.04 -5.79
CA ASP A 95 -10.77 -4.85 -6.59
C ASP A 95 -11.85 -3.76 -6.46
N ALA A 96 -12.14 -3.33 -5.22
CA ALA A 96 -13.17 -2.32 -4.98
C ALA A 96 -12.71 -1.14 -4.13
N LEU A 97 -13.23 0.04 -4.47
CA LEU A 97 -13.14 1.23 -3.64
C LEU A 97 -14.26 1.22 -2.61
N LYS A 98 -13.89 1.21 -1.34
CA LYS A 98 -14.80 1.33 -0.21
C LYS A 98 -14.85 2.77 0.28
N ILE A 99 -16.05 3.31 0.41
CA ILE A 99 -16.30 4.70 0.81
C ILE A 99 -17.22 4.70 2.02
N GLN A 100 -16.89 5.53 3.00
CA GLN A 100 -17.73 5.75 4.18
C GLN A 100 -18.30 7.17 4.18
N ILE A 101 -19.63 7.25 4.25
CA ILE A 101 -20.36 8.52 4.32
C ILE A 101 -21.10 8.59 5.66
N ARG A 102 -20.89 9.69 6.39
CA ARG A 102 -21.53 9.96 7.67
C ARG A 102 -22.58 11.06 7.53
N PHE A 103 -23.74 10.81 8.14
CA PHE A 103 -24.85 11.74 8.21
C PHE A 103 -24.95 12.31 9.64
N GLY A 104 -24.86 13.63 9.74
CA GLY A 104 -25.15 14.37 10.96
C GLY A 104 -26.62 14.74 10.98
N ASN A 105 -27.39 14.14 11.89
CA ASN A 105 -28.81 14.46 11.99
C ASN A 105 -29.04 15.64 12.95
N PRO A 106 -30.04 16.48 12.69
CA PRO A 106 -30.59 17.37 13.70
C PRO A 106 -30.97 16.59 14.96
N MET A 107 -30.80 17.23 16.13
CA MET A 107 -30.95 16.64 17.46
C MET A 107 -32.25 15.83 17.70
N PHE A 108 -33.32 16.15 16.97
CA PHE A 108 -34.65 15.53 17.13
C PHE A 108 -35.08 14.67 15.92
N SER A 109 -34.16 14.36 15.01
CA SER A 109 -34.45 13.59 13.80
C SER A 109 -33.64 12.31 13.74
N SER A 110 -34.27 11.24 13.24
CA SER A 110 -33.59 10.01 12.83
C SER A 110 -32.77 10.24 11.57
N ALA A 111 -31.88 9.30 11.24
CA ALA A 111 -31.18 9.28 9.96
C ALA A 111 -32.18 9.51 8.83
N SER A 112 -31.91 10.47 7.93
CA SER A 112 -32.68 10.54 6.70
C SER A 112 -32.50 9.21 5.96
N LYS A 113 -33.61 8.62 5.51
CA LYS A 113 -33.61 7.42 4.66
C LYS A 113 -33.83 7.80 3.20
N ASP A 114 -33.58 9.05 2.85
CA ASP A 114 -33.65 9.50 1.47
C ASP A 114 -32.50 8.92 0.68
N VAL A 115 -32.73 8.69 -0.61
CA VAL A 115 -31.72 8.18 -1.52
C VAL A 115 -30.57 9.18 -1.62
N VAL A 116 -29.35 8.69 -1.47
CA VAL A 116 -28.11 9.42 -1.67
C VAL A 116 -27.62 9.10 -3.08
N GLN A 117 -27.37 10.13 -3.88
CA GLN A 117 -26.67 10.01 -5.16
C GLN A 117 -25.16 10.15 -4.89
N ILE A 118 -24.38 9.19 -5.36
CA ILE A 118 -22.92 9.18 -5.26
C ILE A 118 -22.39 9.21 -6.69
N SER A 119 -21.41 10.07 -6.96
CA SER A 119 -20.67 10.04 -8.20
C SER A 119 -19.16 10.03 -7.97
N VAL A 120 -18.47 9.35 -8.88
CA VAL A 120 -17.02 9.30 -8.97
C VAL A 120 -16.62 10.10 -10.19
N SER A 121 -15.65 10.99 -10.03
CA SER A 121 -15.05 11.75 -11.12
C SER A 121 -13.57 11.43 -11.25
N TYR A 122 -13.04 11.37 -12.46
CA TYR A 122 -11.61 11.31 -12.74
C TYR A 122 -11.18 12.67 -13.33
N GLY A 123 -10.43 13.45 -12.55
CA GLY A 123 -10.24 14.86 -12.87
C GLY A 123 -11.59 15.59 -12.85
N ASP A 124 -11.95 16.23 -13.96
CA ASP A 124 -13.18 17.01 -14.06
C ASP A 124 -14.32 16.27 -14.78
N GLU A 125 -14.10 15.01 -15.17
CA GLU A 125 -15.09 14.17 -15.83
C GLU A 125 -15.77 13.23 -14.83
N GLU A 126 -17.10 13.21 -14.82
CA GLU A 126 -17.88 12.24 -14.04
C GLU A 126 -17.92 10.91 -14.79
N VAL A 127 -17.34 9.87 -14.18
CA VAL A 127 -17.10 8.56 -14.81
C VAL A 127 -18.05 7.49 -14.30
N TYR A 128 -18.62 7.70 -13.11
CA TYR A 128 -19.57 6.77 -12.52
C TYR A 128 -20.58 7.48 -11.64
N THR A 129 -21.81 6.97 -11.62
CA THR A 129 -22.86 7.41 -10.72
C THR A 129 -23.64 6.22 -10.21
N THR A 130 -23.91 6.21 -8.91
CA THR A 130 -24.77 5.24 -8.25
C THR A 130 -25.68 5.90 -7.24
N THR A 131 -26.62 5.15 -6.71
CA THR A 131 -27.52 5.61 -5.66
C THR A 131 -27.62 4.57 -4.57
N SER A 132 -27.63 5.01 -3.31
CA SER A 132 -27.82 4.12 -2.17
C SER A 132 -28.68 4.75 -1.11
N THR A 133 -29.38 3.92 -0.34
CA THR A 133 -30.25 4.38 0.75
C THR A 133 -29.59 4.06 2.09
N PRO A 134 -29.24 5.07 2.91
CA PRO A 134 -28.66 4.83 4.22
C PRO A 134 -29.66 4.13 5.15
N THR A 135 -29.19 3.09 5.85
CA THR A 135 -29.97 2.39 6.88
C THR A 135 -29.68 2.92 8.29
N SER A 136 -28.62 3.71 8.43
CA SER A 136 -28.13 4.30 9.68
C SER A 136 -27.50 5.68 9.43
N ASN A 137 -26.89 6.30 10.44
CA ASN A 137 -26.10 7.53 10.28
C ASN A 137 -24.78 7.31 9.52
N LEU A 138 -24.53 6.07 9.09
CA LEU A 138 -23.37 5.65 8.33
C LEU A 138 -23.85 4.89 7.09
N LEU A 139 -23.31 5.24 5.95
CA LEU A 139 -23.43 4.50 4.70
C LEU A 139 -22.04 4.03 4.32
N ASN A 140 -21.86 2.72 4.23
CA ASN A 140 -20.69 2.12 3.60
C ASN A 140 -21.10 1.74 2.18
N LEU A 141 -20.32 2.17 1.22
CA LEU A 141 -20.49 1.85 -0.19
C LEU A 141 -19.23 1.15 -0.67
N GLU A 142 -19.40 0.22 -1.58
CA GLU A 142 -18.32 -0.50 -2.23
C GLU A 142 -18.58 -0.42 -3.73
N ILE A 143 -17.61 0.10 -4.47
CA ILE A 143 -17.69 0.33 -5.90
C ILE A 143 -16.54 -0.44 -6.56
N PRO A 144 -16.82 -1.47 -7.39
CA PRO A 144 -15.78 -2.18 -8.12
C PRO A 144 -14.98 -1.23 -9.02
N PHE A 145 -13.67 -1.39 -9.11
CA PHE A 145 -12.85 -0.57 -10.02
C PHE A 145 -13.26 -0.71 -11.48
N SER A 146 -13.71 -1.89 -11.90
CA SER A 146 -14.21 -2.16 -13.25
C SER A 146 -15.38 -1.26 -13.67
N ASP A 147 -16.10 -0.66 -12.73
CA ASP A 147 -17.25 0.21 -13.00
C ASP A 147 -16.84 1.67 -13.32
N PHE A 148 -15.67 2.13 -12.87
CA PHE A 148 -15.33 3.57 -12.92
C PHE A 148 -13.87 3.89 -13.22
N TYR A 149 -12.95 2.94 -13.11
CA TYR A 149 -11.52 3.18 -13.25
C TYR A 149 -11.19 3.63 -14.68
N GLN A 150 -10.57 4.80 -14.81
CA GLN A 150 -10.17 5.42 -16.08
C GLN A 150 -8.64 5.47 -16.29
N GLY A 151 -7.87 4.97 -15.31
CA GLY A 151 -6.41 5.02 -15.34
C GLY A 151 -5.79 5.49 -14.03
N ASN A 152 -4.47 5.50 -13.99
CA ASN A 152 -3.70 5.95 -12.84
C ASN A 152 -3.97 7.42 -12.51
N SER A 153 -3.71 7.83 -11.28
CA SER A 153 -3.87 9.23 -10.86
C SER A 153 -2.56 9.99 -10.91
N ARG A 154 -1.44 9.35 -10.55
CA ARG A 154 -0.14 10.04 -10.49
C ARG A 154 0.31 10.52 -11.87
N ALA A 155 0.66 11.80 -11.95
CA ALA A 155 1.33 12.42 -13.10
C ALA A 155 0.67 12.24 -14.48
N MET A 156 -0.63 11.96 -14.52
CA MET A 156 -1.39 11.79 -15.76
C MET A 156 -1.84 13.11 -16.39
N GLY A 157 -1.77 14.21 -15.64
CA GLY A 157 -2.18 15.53 -16.06
C GLY A 157 -1.12 16.27 -16.90
N SER A 158 -1.54 17.38 -17.49
CA SER A 158 -0.64 18.23 -18.27
C SER A 158 0.55 18.69 -17.44
N SER A 159 1.78 18.50 -17.95
CA SER A 159 3.04 18.81 -17.24
C SER A 159 3.36 17.89 -16.05
N GLY A 160 2.78 16.68 -16.00
CA GLY A 160 3.09 15.68 -14.96
C GLY A 160 2.40 15.94 -13.63
N SER A 161 1.29 16.68 -13.62
CA SER A 161 0.44 16.84 -12.42
C SER A 161 -0.46 15.63 -12.22
N ASP A 162 -0.95 15.42 -11.00
CA ASP A 162 -1.90 14.33 -10.73
C ASP A 162 -3.31 14.64 -11.30
N ILE A 163 -4.01 13.60 -11.75
CA ILE A 163 -5.45 13.62 -12.03
C ILE A 163 -6.13 12.79 -10.95
N LEU A 164 -6.78 13.45 -9.99
CA LEU A 164 -7.35 12.75 -8.83
C LEU A 164 -8.72 12.16 -9.14
N TYR A 165 -9.01 11.00 -8.53
CA TYR A 165 -10.37 10.55 -8.35
C TYR A 165 -11.05 11.35 -7.24
N LYS A 166 -12.27 11.82 -7.51
CA LYS A 166 -13.06 12.63 -6.59
C LYS A 166 -14.41 11.97 -6.35
N ILE A 167 -14.83 11.93 -5.09
CA ILE A 167 -16.13 11.42 -4.69
C ILE A 167 -17.05 12.59 -4.35
N ASN A 168 -18.21 12.60 -4.98
CA ASN A 168 -19.29 13.54 -4.71
C ASN A 168 -20.50 12.77 -4.17
N ALA A 169 -21.16 13.32 -3.15
CA ALA A 169 -22.38 12.74 -2.59
C ALA A 169 -23.44 13.83 -2.39
N ASN A 170 -24.67 13.55 -2.81
CA ASN A 170 -25.81 14.46 -2.73
C ASN A 170 -27.06 13.74 -2.20
N GLN A 171 -27.79 14.35 -1.27
CA GLN A 171 -29.05 13.86 -0.72
C GLN A 171 -30.07 15.01 -0.65
N GLY A 172 -30.89 15.16 -1.69
CA GLY A 172 -31.77 16.33 -1.83
C GLY A 172 -30.95 17.63 -1.90
N ASP A 173 -31.17 18.54 -0.96
CA ASP A 173 -30.41 19.79 -0.85
C ASP A 173 -29.09 19.64 -0.07
N LEU A 174 -28.86 18.50 0.58
CA LEU A 174 -27.61 18.22 1.30
C LEU A 174 -26.53 17.78 0.31
N LYS A 175 -25.37 18.44 0.37
CA LYS A 175 -24.19 18.09 -0.42
C LYS A 175 -23.03 17.83 0.51
N ALA A 176 -22.32 16.73 0.29
CA ALA A 176 -21.03 16.53 0.93
C ALA A 176 -20.02 17.50 0.30
N THR A 177 -19.02 17.92 1.08
CA THR A 177 -17.81 18.48 0.50
C THR A 177 -17.20 17.44 -0.44
N GLU A 178 -16.78 17.86 -1.64
CA GLU A 178 -16.06 17.01 -2.58
C GLU A 178 -14.85 16.38 -1.87
N TYR A 179 -14.70 15.08 -2.04
CA TYR A 179 -13.67 14.29 -1.40
C TYR A 179 -12.65 13.83 -2.44
N ASN A 180 -11.46 14.41 -2.40
CA ASN A 180 -10.34 13.97 -3.22
C ASN A 180 -9.69 12.73 -2.59
N ILE A 181 -9.48 11.69 -3.38
CA ILE A 181 -8.72 10.53 -2.93
C ILE A 181 -7.23 10.87 -3.03
N GLU A 182 -6.57 10.97 -1.87
CA GLU A 182 -5.16 11.32 -1.74
C GLU A 182 -4.46 10.38 -0.76
N PRO A 183 -3.14 10.11 -0.97
CA PRO A 183 -2.34 10.53 -2.12
C PRO A 183 -2.76 9.84 -3.42
N ALA A 184 -2.46 10.48 -4.57
CA ALA A 184 -2.83 9.98 -5.90
C ALA A 184 -2.41 8.51 -6.14
N SER A 185 -1.27 8.09 -5.56
CA SER A 185 -0.75 6.72 -5.70
C SER A 185 -1.73 5.62 -5.26
N ILE A 186 -2.64 5.91 -4.33
CA ILE A 186 -3.63 4.95 -3.83
C ILE A 186 -4.57 4.46 -4.94
N MET A 187 -4.79 5.31 -5.95
CA MET A 187 -5.67 5.05 -7.08
C MET A 187 -4.90 4.65 -8.34
N ASP A 188 -3.61 4.37 -8.23
CA ASP A 188 -2.89 3.77 -9.34
C ASP A 188 -3.07 2.25 -9.30
N ARG A 189 -3.40 1.65 -10.45
CA ARG A 189 -3.69 0.22 -10.60
C ARG A 189 -3.07 -0.39 -11.85
N THR A 190 -2.67 0.42 -12.82
CA THR A 190 -2.16 -0.08 -14.11
C THR A 190 -0.67 0.09 -14.24
N ILE A 191 -0.02 -0.95 -14.74
CA ILE A 191 1.43 -0.99 -14.97
C ILE A 191 1.68 -0.62 -16.43
N THR A 192 2.59 0.32 -16.64
CA THR A 192 2.96 0.82 -17.99
C THR A 192 4.46 0.78 -18.23
N LYS A 193 5.24 0.53 -17.18
CA LYS A 193 6.70 0.43 -17.23
C LYS A 193 7.20 -0.76 -16.45
N GLY A 194 8.29 -1.32 -16.96
CA GLY A 194 9.06 -2.36 -16.33
C GLY A 194 10.51 -2.27 -16.76
N ASP A 195 11.38 -2.72 -15.88
CA ASP A 195 12.81 -2.86 -16.12
C ASP A 195 13.33 -4.15 -15.47
N GLY A 196 14.39 -4.71 -16.02
CA GLY A 196 14.95 -5.98 -15.59
C GLY A 196 16.47 -5.92 -15.58
N GLU A 197 17.08 -6.59 -14.62
CA GLU A 197 18.54 -6.62 -14.50
C GLU A 197 19.04 -8.03 -14.21
N LEU A 198 20.12 -8.38 -14.91
CA LEU A 198 20.97 -9.52 -14.61
C LEU A 198 22.24 -9.01 -13.94
N ILE A 199 22.45 -9.39 -12.70
CA ILE A 199 23.66 -9.06 -11.96
C ILE A 199 24.54 -10.28 -11.94
N VAL A 200 25.70 -10.21 -12.58
CA VAL A 200 26.68 -11.30 -12.57
C VAL A 200 27.25 -11.48 -11.17
N MET A 201 27.18 -12.73 -10.69
CA MET A 201 27.78 -13.13 -9.43
C MET A 201 29.11 -13.80 -9.71
N SER A 202 30.15 -13.37 -9.00
CA SER A 202 31.49 -13.86 -9.25
C SER A 202 32.35 -13.93 -8.00
N THR A 203 33.27 -14.89 -7.99
CA THR A 203 34.29 -15.07 -6.95
C THR A 203 35.69 -14.90 -7.54
N ASN A 204 36.61 -14.31 -6.78
CA ASN A 204 38.00 -14.20 -7.23
C ASN A 204 38.74 -15.51 -6.98
N SER A 205 39.29 -16.12 -8.03
CA SER A 205 40.15 -17.29 -7.93
C SER A 205 41.16 -17.30 -9.08
N ASN A 206 42.41 -17.66 -8.78
CA ASN A 206 43.48 -17.83 -9.77
C ASN A 206 43.91 -19.31 -9.89
N THR A 207 43.23 -20.19 -9.15
CA THR A 207 43.53 -21.63 -9.12
C THR A 207 42.47 -22.44 -9.83
N GLU A 208 41.24 -21.94 -9.86
CA GLU A 208 40.07 -22.59 -10.47
C GLU A 208 39.64 -21.88 -11.76
N CYS A 209 39.93 -20.58 -11.89
CA CYS A 209 39.66 -19.75 -13.05
C CYS A 209 40.77 -18.70 -13.24
N ASN A 210 40.67 -17.91 -14.31
CA ASN A 210 41.63 -16.89 -14.69
C ASN A 210 41.30 -15.53 -14.05
N GLY A 211 41.37 -15.48 -12.72
CA GLY A 211 41.15 -14.26 -11.93
C GLY A 211 39.76 -14.17 -11.31
N VAL A 212 38.71 -14.30 -12.13
CA VAL A 212 37.31 -14.19 -11.71
C VAL A 212 36.52 -15.40 -12.23
N CYS A 213 35.91 -16.13 -11.31
CA CYS A 213 35.02 -17.25 -11.56
C CYS A 213 33.60 -16.70 -11.55
N HIS A 214 32.85 -16.91 -12.62
CA HIS A 214 31.44 -16.52 -12.66
C HIS A 214 30.61 -17.62 -12.03
N ASP A 215 29.99 -17.34 -10.88
CA ASP A 215 29.21 -18.31 -10.12
C ASP A 215 27.78 -18.46 -10.68
N GLY A 216 27.25 -17.39 -11.27
CA GLY A 216 25.91 -17.36 -11.86
C GLY A 216 25.36 -15.95 -12.00
N VAL A 217 24.04 -15.80 -11.99
CA VAL A 217 23.37 -14.50 -12.13
C VAL A 217 22.25 -14.31 -11.12
N SER A 218 22.23 -13.14 -10.50
CA SER A 218 21.10 -12.64 -9.70
C SER A 218 20.16 -11.88 -10.63
N MET A 219 18.86 -12.15 -10.51
CA MET A 219 17.84 -11.47 -11.32
C MET A 219 17.03 -10.53 -10.44
N ARG A 220 16.77 -9.33 -10.92
CA ARG A 220 15.77 -8.43 -10.32
C ARG A 220 14.92 -7.79 -11.39
N VAL A 221 13.67 -7.54 -11.05
CA VAL A 221 12.70 -6.88 -11.93
C VAL A 221 12.05 -5.72 -11.19
N SER A 222 11.76 -4.64 -11.90
CA SER A 222 11.02 -3.49 -11.42
C SER A 222 9.83 -3.28 -12.34
N MET A 223 8.69 -2.90 -11.79
CA MET A 223 7.48 -2.67 -12.56
C MET A 223 6.56 -1.67 -11.87
N GLY A 224 5.78 -0.98 -12.67
CA GLY A 224 4.84 0.01 -12.20
C GLY A 224 4.64 1.11 -13.24
N VAL A 225 4.77 2.35 -12.79
CA VAL A 225 4.67 3.54 -13.64
C VAL A 225 5.97 4.32 -13.64
N GLN A 226 6.23 5.04 -14.72
CA GLN A 226 7.35 5.97 -14.74
C GLN A 226 7.16 7.03 -13.65
N ASP A 227 8.18 7.26 -12.82
CA ASP A 227 8.16 8.38 -11.90
C ASP A 227 8.07 9.72 -12.65
N ALA A 228 7.21 10.59 -12.15
CA ALA A 228 6.88 11.88 -12.78
C ALA A 228 8.05 12.87 -12.81
N VAL A 229 8.96 12.75 -11.84
CA VAL A 229 10.06 13.69 -11.61
C VAL A 229 11.36 13.12 -12.16
N ASN A 230 11.58 11.82 -12.01
CA ASN A 230 12.76 11.11 -12.46
C ASN A 230 12.40 9.98 -13.43
N THR A 231 12.65 10.19 -14.71
CA THR A 231 12.39 9.21 -15.77
C THR A 231 13.26 7.95 -15.70
N ASP A 232 14.22 7.90 -14.77
CA ASP A 232 15.04 6.71 -14.53
C ASP A 232 14.49 5.86 -13.37
N LEU A 233 13.43 6.32 -12.69
CA LEU A 233 12.80 5.60 -11.58
C LEU A 233 11.42 5.06 -11.98
N ILE A 234 11.15 3.84 -11.55
CA ILE A 234 9.85 3.20 -11.67
C ILE A 234 9.21 3.23 -10.27
N SER A 235 8.03 3.83 -10.18
CA SER A 235 7.21 3.81 -8.98
C SER A 235 6.35 2.55 -8.99
N HIS A 236 6.38 1.79 -7.89
CA HIS A 236 5.53 0.61 -7.75
C HIS A 236 4.04 0.96 -7.79
N ILE A 237 3.26 -0.08 -8.07
CA ILE A 237 1.81 -0.08 -8.15
C ILE A 237 1.32 -1.30 -7.38
N ASP A 238 0.42 -1.09 -6.44
CA ASP A 238 -0.23 -2.18 -5.71
C ASP A 238 -1.41 -2.68 -6.56
N SER A 239 -1.25 -3.83 -7.19
CA SER A 239 -2.24 -4.43 -8.08
C SER A 239 -1.98 -5.93 -8.26
N ASP A 240 -2.93 -6.59 -8.89
CA ASP A 240 -2.94 -8.02 -9.11
C ASP A 240 -2.49 -8.35 -10.53
N TYR A 241 -1.41 -9.12 -10.65
CA TYR A 241 -0.85 -9.53 -11.95
C TYR A 241 0.08 -10.73 -11.82
N THR A 242 0.47 -11.28 -12.96
CA THR A 242 1.48 -12.35 -13.02
C THR A 242 2.71 -11.93 -13.81
N ILE A 243 3.86 -12.50 -13.45
CA ILE A 243 5.13 -12.27 -14.16
C ILE A 243 5.69 -13.63 -14.59
N ASN A 244 6.11 -13.72 -15.84
CA ASN A 244 6.85 -14.84 -16.40
C ASN A 244 8.22 -14.32 -16.83
N ALA A 245 9.29 -14.78 -16.17
CA ALA A 245 10.66 -14.32 -16.39
C ALA A 245 11.54 -15.42 -16.98
N HIS A 246 12.40 -15.04 -17.94
CA HIS A 246 13.27 -15.93 -18.68
C HIS A 246 14.66 -15.33 -18.86
N ILE A 247 15.69 -16.17 -18.77
CA ILE A 247 17.02 -15.82 -19.28
C ILE A 247 17.07 -16.23 -20.75
N ILE A 248 17.42 -15.28 -21.61
CA ILE A 248 17.51 -15.44 -23.06
C ILE A 248 18.98 -15.38 -23.48
N TYR A 249 19.44 -16.35 -24.25
CA TYR A 249 20.75 -16.38 -24.89
C TYR A 249 20.65 -16.01 -26.38
N GLU A 250 21.57 -15.17 -26.86
CA GLU A 250 21.66 -14.72 -28.26
C GLU A 250 20.31 -14.20 -28.81
N GLY A 251 19.61 -13.41 -27.99
CA GLY A 251 18.36 -12.72 -28.32
C GLY A 251 17.10 -13.59 -28.48
N SER A 252 17.22 -14.92 -28.59
CA SER A 252 16.07 -15.78 -28.94
C SER A 252 15.96 -17.10 -28.19
N GLN A 253 17.05 -17.65 -27.66
CA GLN A 253 17.02 -18.94 -26.99
C GLN A 253 16.66 -18.78 -25.51
N VAL A 254 15.53 -19.30 -25.07
CA VAL A 254 15.24 -19.41 -23.63
C VAL A 254 16.13 -20.47 -23.02
N VAL A 255 17.04 -20.08 -22.13
CA VAL A 255 17.99 -20.98 -21.46
C VAL A 255 17.62 -21.28 -20.03
N PHE A 256 16.81 -20.42 -19.42
CA PHE A 256 16.23 -20.62 -18.10
C PHE A 256 14.84 -19.98 -18.03
N SER A 257 13.93 -20.64 -17.31
CA SER A 257 12.57 -20.14 -17.08
C SER A 257 12.31 -20.12 -15.59
N TYR A 258 12.09 -18.94 -15.04
CA TYR A 258 11.73 -18.77 -13.65
C TYR A 258 10.28 -19.23 -13.43
N PRO A 259 9.92 -19.76 -12.24
CA PRO A 259 8.53 -20.05 -11.92
C PRO A 259 7.67 -18.80 -12.08
N GLN A 260 6.41 -18.97 -12.49
CA GLN A 260 5.49 -17.84 -12.57
C GLN A 260 5.36 -17.17 -11.18
N ILE A 261 5.49 -15.86 -11.18
CA ILE A 261 5.29 -15.02 -10.01
C ILE A 261 3.85 -14.51 -10.06
N THR A 262 3.14 -14.62 -8.95
CA THR A 262 1.82 -14.02 -8.73
C THR A 262 1.99 -12.87 -7.75
N VAL A 263 1.54 -11.69 -8.14
CA VAL A 263 1.48 -10.50 -7.27
C VAL A 263 0.02 -10.28 -6.90
N ASN A 264 -0.24 -10.12 -5.60
CA ASN A 264 -1.54 -9.70 -5.08
C ASN A 264 -1.34 -8.46 -4.19
N GLY A 265 -1.89 -7.33 -4.62
CA GLY A 265 -1.56 -6.00 -4.11
C GLY A 265 -0.06 -5.73 -4.21
N PHE A 266 0.65 -5.84 -3.08
CA PHE A 266 2.09 -5.60 -2.98
C PHE A 266 2.93 -6.89 -2.81
N LEU A 267 2.29 -8.03 -2.53
CA LEU A 267 2.98 -9.27 -2.17
C LEU A 267 3.22 -10.13 -3.41
N ALA A 268 4.49 -10.39 -3.72
CA ALA A 268 4.89 -11.30 -4.80
C ALA A 268 5.18 -12.70 -4.25
N GLN A 269 4.66 -13.74 -4.89
CA GLN A 269 4.85 -15.14 -4.51
C GLN A 269 5.09 -16.03 -5.72
N TRP A 270 5.89 -17.08 -5.55
CA TRP A 270 6.15 -18.06 -6.59
C TRP A 270 6.42 -19.44 -5.98
N SER A 271 6.27 -20.49 -6.78
CA SER A 271 6.57 -21.85 -6.36
C SER A 271 8.07 -22.14 -6.47
N THR A 272 8.70 -22.51 -5.37
CA THR A 272 10.01 -23.17 -5.38
C THR A 272 9.89 -24.69 -5.58
N SER A 273 8.67 -25.24 -5.61
CA SER A 273 8.51 -26.66 -5.89
C SER A 273 8.81 -26.94 -7.37
N GLY A 274 9.73 -27.88 -7.63
CA GLY A 274 10.14 -28.26 -8.99
C GLY A 274 11.33 -27.50 -9.56
N GLN A 275 11.82 -26.46 -8.87
CA GLN A 275 13.10 -25.80 -9.16
C GLN A 275 13.90 -25.71 -7.86
N ASN A 276 15.22 -25.79 -7.89
CA ASN A 276 16.03 -25.77 -6.66
C ASN A 276 16.19 -24.35 -6.09
N LEU A 277 15.10 -23.58 -5.96
CA LEU A 277 15.13 -22.19 -5.52
C LEU A 277 15.05 -22.04 -3.99
N LEU A 278 15.76 -21.05 -3.45
CA LEU A 278 15.90 -20.83 -2.00
C LEU A 278 14.69 -20.10 -1.39
N SER A 279 14.30 -18.96 -1.96
CA SER A 279 13.16 -18.14 -1.52
C SER A 279 11.94 -18.26 -2.43
N ALA A 280 10.74 -18.00 -1.89
CA ALA A 280 9.43 -18.21 -2.54
C ALA A 280 8.52 -16.96 -2.57
N ALA A 281 9.00 -15.82 -2.06
CA ALA A 281 8.22 -14.59 -1.96
C ALA A 281 9.12 -13.34 -1.90
N GLY A 282 8.53 -12.19 -2.23
CA GLY A 282 9.14 -10.86 -2.13
C GLY A 282 8.07 -9.75 -2.09
N SER A 283 8.51 -8.50 -2.04
CA SER A 283 7.63 -7.32 -2.12
C SER A 283 7.97 -6.49 -3.35
N VAL A 284 6.95 -5.93 -4.01
CA VAL A 284 7.13 -5.01 -5.14
C VAL A 284 7.32 -3.56 -4.70
N GLU A 285 7.04 -3.24 -3.43
CA GLU A 285 7.24 -1.90 -2.87
C GLU A 285 8.74 -1.52 -2.74
N ASP A 286 9.64 -2.51 -2.73
CA ASP A 286 11.08 -2.32 -2.62
C ASP A 286 11.73 -1.70 -3.89
N SER A 287 10.91 -1.21 -4.83
CA SER A 287 11.26 -0.71 -6.17
C SER A 287 11.82 -1.79 -7.10
N TRP A 288 12.66 -2.68 -6.59
CA TRP A 288 13.19 -3.84 -7.29
C TRP A 288 12.79 -5.11 -6.56
N LEU A 289 11.99 -5.94 -7.23
CA LEU A 289 11.73 -7.29 -6.79
C LEU A 289 12.94 -8.16 -7.13
N GLN A 290 13.71 -8.50 -6.11
CA GLN A 290 14.80 -9.48 -6.21
C GLN A 290 14.21 -10.88 -6.37
N LEU A 291 14.56 -11.57 -7.45
CA LEU A 291 14.14 -12.94 -7.68
C LEU A 291 15.07 -13.90 -6.94
N SER A 292 14.50 -15.02 -6.48
CA SER A 292 15.27 -16.02 -5.77
C SER A 292 16.25 -16.77 -6.66
N GLY A 293 17.30 -17.26 -6.02
CA GLY A 293 18.36 -18.04 -6.64
C GLY A 293 18.26 -19.52 -6.34
N SER A 294 19.03 -20.33 -7.07
CA SER A 294 19.28 -21.73 -6.73
C SER A 294 20.46 -21.93 -5.77
N ASP A 295 21.29 -20.91 -5.61
CA ASP A 295 22.37 -20.85 -4.63
C ASP A 295 22.45 -19.43 -4.00
N SER A 296 23.29 -19.28 -2.98
CA SER A 296 23.49 -18.03 -2.25
C SER A 296 24.97 -17.71 -2.11
N GLY A 297 25.32 -16.45 -2.41
CA GLY A 297 26.69 -15.97 -2.27
C GLY A 297 27.06 -15.68 -0.81
N ASN A 298 28.32 -15.33 -0.58
CA ASN A 298 28.86 -15.02 0.76
C ASN A 298 28.13 -13.88 1.52
N PHE A 299 27.31 -13.09 0.83
CA PHE A 299 26.54 -11.97 1.41
C PHE A 299 25.03 -12.26 1.52
N GLY A 300 24.60 -13.51 1.29
CA GLY A 300 23.19 -13.89 1.31
C GLY A 300 22.39 -13.39 0.10
N ILE A 301 23.07 -12.89 -0.94
CA ILE A 301 22.46 -12.59 -2.22
C ILE A 301 22.25 -13.92 -2.94
N GLU A 302 20.98 -14.25 -3.19
CA GLU A 302 20.62 -15.44 -3.94
C GLU A 302 20.84 -15.21 -5.44
N TYR A 303 21.27 -16.25 -6.15
CA TYR A 303 21.50 -16.22 -7.59
C TYR A 303 21.20 -17.57 -8.23
N ILE A 304 20.85 -17.55 -9.52
CA ILE A 304 20.73 -18.77 -10.32
C ILE A 304 22.15 -19.23 -10.63
N ALA A 305 22.50 -20.42 -10.15
CA ALA A 305 23.79 -21.03 -10.41
C ALA A 305 24.01 -21.17 -11.91
N ARG A 306 25.23 -20.88 -12.36
CA ARG A 306 25.65 -20.96 -13.76
C ARG A 306 25.15 -22.24 -14.47
N ASP A 307 25.34 -23.39 -13.83
CA ASP A 307 25.02 -24.70 -14.41
C ASP A 307 23.53 -24.88 -14.76
N ASP A 308 22.64 -24.05 -14.21
CA ASP A 308 21.20 -24.10 -14.48
C ASP A 308 20.81 -23.42 -15.81
N PHE A 309 21.65 -22.55 -16.37
CA PHE A 309 21.29 -21.75 -17.56
C PHE A 309 22.42 -21.61 -18.60
N TYR A 310 23.65 -21.99 -18.26
CA TYR A 310 24.81 -21.87 -19.13
C TYR A 310 24.61 -22.54 -20.50
N GLN A 311 25.02 -21.85 -21.57
CA GLN A 311 25.12 -22.41 -22.92
C GLN A 311 26.56 -22.34 -23.45
N ASP A 312 27.01 -21.13 -23.73
CA ASP A 312 28.33 -20.80 -24.29
C ASP A 312 28.64 -19.32 -23.98
N ASP A 313 29.81 -18.84 -24.39
CA ASP A 313 30.12 -17.41 -24.41
C ASP A 313 29.10 -16.66 -25.28
N GLY A 314 28.73 -15.46 -24.85
CA GLY A 314 27.84 -14.59 -25.62
C GLY A 314 26.85 -13.83 -24.76
N CYS A 315 25.82 -13.33 -25.42
CA CYS A 315 24.91 -12.35 -24.84
C CYS A 315 23.73 -12.99 -24.11
N TYR A 316 23.54 -12.63 -22.84
CA TYR A 316 22.43 -13.09 -21.98
C TYR A 316 21.55 -11.92 -21.54
N HIS A 317 20.23 -12.03 -21.67
CA HIS A 317 19.26 -11.00 -21.29
C HIS A 317 18.17 -11.58 -20.38
N LEU A 318 17.66 -10.77 -19.46
CA LEU A 318 16.43 -11.07 -18.75
C LEU A 318 15.27 -10.52 -19.58
N ARG A 319 14.40 -11.42 -20.05
CA ARG A 319 13.12 -11.06 -20.63
C ARG A 319 12.02 -11.46 -19.66
N PHE A 320 11.14 -10.53 -19.32
CA PHE A 320 9.97 -10.85 -18.54
C PHE A 320 8.71 -10.32 -19.19
N THR A 321 7.63 -11.07 -18.99
CA THR A 321 6.30 -10.72 -19.45
C THR A 321 5.40 -10.60 -18.25
N LEU A 322 4.75 -9.45 -18.14
CA LEU A 322 3.78 -9.14 -17.12
C LEU A 322 2.39 -9.28 -17.74
N ASP A 323 1.47 -9.94 -17.03
CA ASP A 323 0.09 -10.12 -17.46
C ASP A 323 -0.84 -9.62 -16.37
N MET A 324 -1.50 -8.49 -16.64
CA MET A 324 -2.54 -7.92 -15.79
C MET A 324 -3.90 -8.46 -16.20
N ASP A 325 -4.76 -8.73 -15.22
CA ASP A 325 -6.15 -9.07 -15.53
C ASP A 325 -6.83 -7.89 -16.24
N SER A 326 -7.63 -8.22 -17.26
CA SER A 326 -8.36 -7.27 -18.11
C SER A 326 -9.56 -6.62 -17.40
N THR A 327 -9.61 -6.67 -16.07
CA THR A 327 -10.74 -6.17 -15.27
C THR A 327 -10.89 -4.65 -15.36
N TYR A 328 -9.84 -3.94 -15.76
CA TYR A 328 -9.87 -2.51 -16.02
C TYR A 328 -10.16 -2.22 -17.51
N ASP A 329 -11.22 -1.46 -17.79
CA ASP A 329 -11.55 -0.98 -19.16
C ASP A 329 -10.74 0.28 -19.50
N VAL A 330 -9.42 0.12 -19.58
CA VAL A 330 -8.48 1.21 -19.89
C VAL A 330 -7.45 0.75 -20.91
N ASP A 331 -7.02 1.69 -21.75
CA ASP A 331 -6.06 1.42 -22.82
C ASP A 331 -4.71 0.93 -22.25
N ASP A 332 -3.99 0.13 -23.04
CA ASP A 332 -2.67 -0.42 -22.73
C ASP A 332 -2.58 -1.34 -21.49
N VAL A 333 -3.71 -1.91 -21.04
CA VAL A 333 -3.75 -3.00 -20.06
C VAL A 333 -3.72 -4.37 -20.72
N GLY A 334 -2.95 -5.28 -20.14
CA GLY A 334 -2.86 -6.67 -20.57
C GLY A 334 -1.43 -7.18 -20.47
N THR A 335 -1.00 -7.91 -21.49
CA THR A 335 0.32 -8.54 -21.52
C THR A 335 1.40 -7.56 -22.02
N LEU A 336 2.34 -7.19 -21.16
CA LEU A 336 3.48 -6.33 -21.45
C LEU A 336 4.79 -7.12 -21.39
N THR A 337 5.70 -6.89 -22.33
CA THR A 337 7.01 -7.56 -22.37
C THR A 337 8.13 -6.53 -22.24
N PHE A 338 9.07 -6.83 -21.35
CA PHE A 338 10.25 -6.02 -21.06
C PHE A 338 11.52 -6.87 -21.18
N GLU A 339 12.63 -6.21 -21.50
CA GLU A 339 13.93 -6.86 -21.68
C GLU A 339 15.03 -5.97 -21.11
N SER A 340 15.95 -6.58 -20.35
CA SER A 340 17.16 -5.91 -19.86
C SER A 340 18.11 -5.59 -21.04
N PRO A 341 19.05 -4.63 -20.90
CA PRO A 341 20.12 -4.42 -21.88
C PRO A 341 20.82 -5.72 -22.29
N GLY A 342 21.13 -6.57 -21.30
CA GLY A 342 21.82 -7.83 -21.51
C GLY A 342 23.31 -7.68 -21.28
N TYR A 343 23.97 -8.81 -21.01
CA TYR A 343 25.40 -8.86 -20.72
C TYR A 343 26.09 -9.93 -21.54
N ASP A 344 27.21 -9.56 -22.15
CA ASP A 344 28.14 -10.47 -22.80
C ASP A 344 28.97 -11.18 -21.74
N LEU A 345 28.75 -12.47 -21.60
CA LEU A 345 29.36 -13.32 -20.59
C LEU A 345 30.40 -14.22 -21.26
N HIS A 346 31.65 -14.00 -20.88
CA HIS A 346 32.80 -14.76 -21.37
C HIS A 346 33.15 -15.88 -20.39
N TRP A 347 32.30 -16.91 -20.31
CA TRP A 347 32.46 -18.06 -19.44
C TRP A 347 33.72 -18.87 -19.76
N ASN A 348 33.87 -19.33 -21.00
CA ASN A 348 34.99 -20.18 -21.41
C ASN A 348 36.33 -19.44 -21.29
N ALA A 349 36.37 -18.17 -21.72
CA ALA A 349 37.58 -17.37 -21.66
C ALA A 349 38.06 -17.08 -20.23
N ASN A 350 37.14 -17.05 -19.25
CA ASN A 350 37.45 -16.72 -17.86
C ASN A 350 37.62 -17.93 -16.95
N GLU A 351 37.00 -19.08 -17.26
CA GLU A 351 37.02 -20.27 -16.41
C GLU A 351 38.23 -21.19 -16.68
N GLY A 352 38.94 -21.02 -17.79
CA GLY A 352 40.15 -21.76 -18.13
C GLY A 352 41.39 -21.31 -17.36
N ALA A 353 41.61 -21.79 -16.12
CA ALA A 353 42.78 -21.43 -15.29
C ALA A 353 44.15 -21.72 -15.95
N ASN A 354 44.20 -22.56 -16.99
CA ASN A 354 45.44 -22.96 -17.68
C ASN A 354 45.43 -22.69 -19.20
N ASP A 355 44.41 -22.00 -19.72
CA ASP A 355 44.26 -21.86 -21.17
C ASP A 355 45.12 -20.73 -21.76
N GLY A 356 45.77 -19.94 -20.89
CA GLY A 356 46.74 -18.91 -21.28
C GLY A 356 46.11 -17.62 -21.83
N ASP A 357 44.78 -17.55 -21.86
CA ASP A 357 44.04 -16.35 -22.21
C ASP A 357 44.08 -15.33 -21.06
N ASN A 358 43.75 -14.08 -21.34
CA ASN A 358 43.61 -13.03 -20.31
C ASN A 358 42.14 -12.91 -19.92
N TYR A 359 41.87 -12.52 -18.67
CA TYR A 359 40.53 -12.17 -18.20
C TYR A 359 39.82 -11.22 -19.18
N GLN A 360 38.60 -11.59 -19.56
CA GLN A 360 37.70 -10.79 -20.38
C GLN A 360 36.57 -10.24 -19.51
N PRO A 361 36.47 -8.90 -19.36
CA PRO A 361 35.44 -8.30 -18.53
C PRO A 361 34.05 -8.47 -19.16
N THR A 362 33.05 -8.71 -18.33
CA THR A 362 31.64 -8.60 -18.72
C THR A 362 31.32 -7.18 -19.20
N GLY A 363 30.59 -7.08 -20.30
CA GLY A 363 30.09 -5.82 -20.85
C GLY A 363 28.63 -5.92 -21.28
N GLU A 364 27.99 -4.79 -21.52
CA GLU A 364 26.66 -4.77 -22.17
C GLU A 364 26.79 -5.25 -23.62
N CYS A 365 25.79 -6.02 -24.03
CA CYS A 365 25.46 -6.31 -25.42
C CYS A 365 24.06 -5.72 -25.71
#